data_AF-A0A7C6GG87-F1
#
_entry.id   AF-A0A7C6GG87-F1
#
_cell.length_a   1.000
_cell.length_b   1.000
_cell.length_c   1.000
_cell.angle_alpha   90.00
_cell.angle_beta   90.00
_cell.angle_gamma   90.00
#
_symmetry.space_group_name_H-M   'P 1'
#
loop_
_entity.id
_entity.type
_entity.pdbx_description
1 polymer ?
#
loop_
_entity_poly.entity_id
_entity_poly.type
_entity_poly.pdbx_seq_one_letter_code
_entity_poly.pdbx_strand_id
1 'polypeptide(L)'
;MGDSETHLLLHNLIIVTQGFVNSAVENRSDYIAAFKAALESYHLIGEQRFRENFTRFIQRVIPVAEELNIMMCIHPDDPPFPLLGLPRIASTVSDFNGSLHRLHRYITG
;
A
#
# COMPACT_ATOMS: atom_id res chain seq x y z
N MET A 1 5.94 -25.45 -15.22
CA MET A 1 5.77 -25.48 -13.76
C MET A 1 4.76 -26.56 -13.43
N GLY A 2 4.99 -27.34 -12.38
CA GLY A 2 4.00 -28.30 -11.90
C GLY A 2 2.87 -27.62 -11.13
N ASP A 3 1.77 -28.33 -10.86
CA ASP A 3 0.62 -27.79 -10.11
C ASP A 3 1.02 -27.35 -8.69
N SER A 4 1.88 -28.13 -8.03
CA SER A 4 2.40 -27.80 -6.69
C SER A 4 3.29 -26.55 -6.70
N GLU A 5 4.13 -26.39 -7.72
CA GLU A 5 5.02 -25.23 -7.86
C GLU A 5 4.22 -23.95 -8.15
N THR A 6 3.18 -24.07 -8.99
CA THR A 6 2.23 -22.99 -9.27
C THR A 6 1.51 -22.56 -8.00
N HIS A 7 1.03 -23.53 -7.20
CA HIS A 7 0.35 -23.24 -5.94
C HIS A 7 1.27 -22.54 -4.93
N LEU A 8 2.52 -23.00 -4.81
CA LEU A 8 3.52 -22.40 -3.93
C LEU A 8 3.84 -20.95 -4.35
N LEU A 9 3.99 -20.70 -5.64
CA LEU A 9 4.22 -19.35 -6.16
C LEU A 9 3.05 -18.42 -5.87
N LEU A 10 1.82 -18.88 -6.11
CA LEU A 10 0.61 -18.09 -5.84
C LEU A 10 0.44 -17.79 -4.35
N HIS A 11 0.70 -18.78 -3.50
CA HIS A 11 0.69 -18.59 -2.04
C HIS A 11 1.72 -17.56 -1.61
N ASN A 12 2.96 -17.66 -2.10
CA ASN A 12 4.02 -16.72 -1.75
C ASN A 12 3.69 -15.30 -2.24
N LEU A 13 3.21 -15.16 -3.47
CA LEU A 13 2.84 -13.86 -4.01
C LEU A 13 1.69 -13.25 -3.22
N ILE A 14 0.59 -13.97 -3.00
CA ILE A 14 -0.63 -13.38 -2.44
C ILE A 14 -0.58 -13.32 -0.90
N ILE A 15 -0.23 -14.42 -0.24
CA ILE A 15 -0.27 -14.49 1.23
C ILE A 15 1.00 -13.88 1.83
N VAL A 16 2.17 -14.32 1.38
CA VAL A 16 3.44 -13.92 2.04
C VAL A 16 3.78 -12.46 1.75
N THR A 17 3.61 -11.99 0.51
CA THR A 17 3.97 -10.59 0.18
C THR A 17 2.82 -9.59 0.32
N GLN A 18 1.57 -9.98 0.04
CA GLN A 18 0.43 -9.04 0.04
C GLN A 18 -0.52 -9.21 1.25
N GLY A 19 -0.43 -10.31 2.01
CA GLY A 19 -1.30 -10.57 3.16
C GLY A 19 -1.18 -9.52 4.27
N PHE A 20 0.01 -8.95 4.44
CA PHE A 20 0.28 -7.87 5.40
C PHE A 20 -0.55 -6.60 5.16
N VAL A 21 -1.00 -6.38 3.92
CA VAL A 21 -1.75 -5.17 3.54
C VAL A 21 -3.26 -5.35 3.78
N ASN A 22 -3.76 -6.58 3.83
CA ASN A 22 -5.18 -6.86 4.05
C ASN A 22 -5.41 -8.24 4.68
N SER A 23 -5.83 -8.25 5.94
CA SER A 23 -6.29 -9.46 6.65
C SER A 23 -7.47 -10.16 5.96
N ALA A 24 -8.10 -9.57 4.95
CA ALA A 24 -9.18 -10.18 4.17
C ALA A 24 -8.77 -11.43 3.37
N VAL A 25 -7.48 -11.67 3.14
CA VAL A 25 -6.98 -12.88 2.45
C VAL A 25 -6.22 -13.84 3.35
N GLU A 26 -5.85 -13.43 4.57
CA GLU A 26 -5.15 -14.28 5.53
C GLU A 26 -6.05 -15.42 6.03
N ASN A 27 -5.50 -16.63 6.14
CA ASN A 27 -6.19 -17.83 6.65
C ASN A 27 -7.45 -18.27 5.85
N ARG A 28 -7.53 -17.92 4.56
CA ARG A 28 -8.61 -18.34 3.67
C ARG A 28 -8.19 -19.44 2.71
N SER A 29 -9.00 -20.48 2.58
CA SER A 29 -8.80 -21.52 1.56
C SER A 29 -9.08 -21.02 0.14
N ASP A 30 -9.89 -19.96 -0.01
CA ASP A 30 -10.24 -19.32 -1.27
C ASP A 30 -9.45 -18.01 -1.52
N TYR A 31 -8.26 -17.87 -0.95
CA TYR A 31 -7.45 -16.64 -0.97
C TYR A 31 -7.24 -16.06 -2.37
N ILE A 32 -7.17 -16.88 -3.42
CA ILE A 32 -7.05 -16.41 -4.81
C ILE A 32 -8.30 -15.63 -5.24
N ALA A 33 -9.49 -16.16 -4.94
CA ALA A 33 -10.74 -15.51 -5.29
C ALA A 33 -10.95 -14.23 -4.46
N ALA A 34 -10.65 -14.30 -3.16
CA ALA A 34 -10.69 -13.14 -2.26
C ALA A 34 -9.73 -12.03 -2.72
N PHE A 35 -8.52 -12.39 -3.14
CA PHE A 35 -7.53 -11.45 -3.65
C PHE A 35 -8.00 -10.79 -4.95
N LYS A 36 -8.54 -11.55 -5.90
CA LYS A 36 -9.13 -10.99 -7.12
C LYS A 36 -10.26 -10.01 -6.83
N ALA A 37 -11.17 -10.36 -5.91
CA ALA A 37 -12.25 -9.46 -5.51
C ALA A 37 -11.72 -8.16 -4.86
N ALA A 38 -10.65 -8.25 -4.06
CA ALA A 38 -10.00 -7.08 -3.49
C ALA A 38 -9.37 -6.19 -4.58
N LEU A 39 -8.70 -6.77 -5.58
CA LEU A 39 -8.14 -6.02 -6.70
C LEU A 39 -9.21 -5.24 -7.48
N GLU A 40 -10.40 -5.80 -7.68
CA GLU A 40 -11.49 -5.12 -8.38
C GLU A 40 -11.92 -3.81 -7.71
N SER A 41 -11.82 -3.72 -6.38
CA SER A 41 -12.14 -2.47 -5.67
C SER A 41 -11.20 -1.31 -6.03
N TYR A 42 -10.03 -1.61 -6.56
CA TYR A 42 -9.02 -0.64 -7.02
C TYR A 42 -9.02 -0.44 -8.53
N HIS A 43 -9.81 -1.19 -9.32
CA HIS A 43 -9.78 -1.14 -10.78
C HIS A 43 -10.00 0.29 -11.32
N LEU A 44 -10.89 1.06 -10.67
CA LEU A 44 -11.20 2.44 -11.07
C LEU A 44 -10.33 3.50 -10.37
N ILE A 45 -9.33 3.09 -9.58
CA ILE A 45 -8.47 3.98 -8.82
C ILE A 45 -7.09 4.03 -9.49
N GLY A 46 -6.94 4.98 -10.41
CA GLY A 46 -5.63 5.31 -10.97
C GLY A 46 -4.72 6.05 -9.98
N GLU A 47 -3.47 6.25 -10.36
CA GLU A 47 -2.44 6.90 -9.53
C GLU A 47 -2.87 8.26 -8.97
N GLN A 48 -3.42 9.14 -9.82
CA GLN A 48 -3.88 10.47 -9.39
C GLN A 48 -4.94 10.38 -8.29
N ARG A 49 -5.96 9.53 -8.48
CA ARG A 49 -7.03 9.36 -7.49
C ARG A 49 -6.49 8.74 -6.20
N PHE A 50 -5.53 7.83 -6.31
CA PHE A 50 -4.87 7.25 -5.14
C PHE A 50 -4.09 8.32 -4.34
N ARG A 51 -3.34 9.19 -5.02
CA ARG A 51 -2.65 10.34 -4.39
C ARG A 51 -3.62 11.33 -3.74
N GLU A 52 -4.76 11.60 -4.36
CA GLU A 52 -5.81 12.45 -3.77
C GLU A 52 -6.38 11.84 -2.48
N ASN A 53 -6.71 10.55 -2.51
CA ASN A 53 -7.21 9.83 -1.34
C ASN A 53 -6.19 9.85 -0.20
N PHE A 54 -4.93 9.57 -0.51
CA PHE A 54 -3.84 9.60 0.45
C PHE A 54 -3.62 11.01 1.03
N THR A 55 -3.65 12.04 0.19
CA THR A 55 -3.53 13.44 0.62
C THR A 55 -4.64 13.81 1.60
N ARG A 56 -5.89 13.40 1.34
CA ARG A 56 -7.02 13.63 2.25
C ARG A 56 -6.83 12.94 3.60
N PHE A 57 -6.30 11.72 3.61
CA PHE A 57 -5.99 10.99 4.85
C PHE A 57 -4.95 11.74 5.69
N ILE A 58 -3.82 12.10 5.10
CA ILE A 58 -2.73 12.81 5.78
C ILE A 58 -3.16 14.20 6.29
N GLN A 59 -3.94 14.94 5.51
CA GLN A 59 -4.49 16.23 5.94
C GLN A 59 -5.37 16.13 7.19
N ARG A 60 -5.97 14.96 7.45
CA ARG A 60 -6.82 14.73 8.63
C ARG A 60 -6.07 14.12 9.81
N VAL A 61 -5.14 13.21 9.55
CA VAL A 61 -4.41 12.47 10.59
C VAL A 61 -3.25 13.27 11.17
N ILE A 62 -2.50 14.00 10.36
CA ILE A 62 -1.28 14.69 10.82
C ILE A 62 -1.55 15.72 11.92
N PRO A 63 -2.56 16.61 11.82
CA PRO A 63 -2.83 17.58 12.89
C PRO A 63 -3.09 16.93 14.24
N VAL A 64 -3.82 15.80 14.26
CA VAL A 64 -4.12 15.05 15.49
C VAL A 64 -2.85 14.40 16.05
N ALA A 65 -1.97 13.86 15.19
CA ALA A 65 -0.69 13.31 15.64
C ALA A 65 0.21 14.40 16.23
N GLU A 66 0.25 15.58 15.60
CA GLU A 66 0.99 16.76 16.08
C GLU A 66 0.49 17.23 17.46
N GLU A 67 -0.83 17.34 17.65
CA GLU A 67 -1.45 17.71 18.94
C GLU A 67 -1.05 16.75 20.08
N LEU A 68 -0.82 15.48 19.75
CA LEU A 68 -0.43 14.43 20.69
C LEU A 68 1.10 14.22 20.80
N ASN A 69 1.90 15.04 20.11
CA ASN A 69 3.36 14.89 20.01
C ASN A 69 3.79 13.52 19.44
N ILE A 70 3.00 12.95 18.53
CA ILE A 70 3.29 11.70 17.83
C ILE A 70 3.91 12.02 16.47
N MET A 71 5.05 11.39 16.18
CA MET A 71 5.69 11.47 14.87
C MET A 71 5.19 10.34 13.96
N MET A 72 4.66 10.72 12.80
CA MET A 72 4.21 9.77 11.78
C MET A 72 5.28 9.60 10.71
N CYS A 73 5.56 8.34 10.36
CA CYS A 73 6.46 7.99 9.26
C CYS A 73 5.69 7.18 8.22
N ILE A 74 6.01 7.35 6.93
CA ILE A 74 5.52 6.50 5.85
C ILE A 74 6.61 5.51 5.44
N HIS A 75 6.25 4.24 5.34
CA HIS A 75 7.11 3.22 4.76
C HIS A 75 7.05 3.33 3.22
N PRO A 76 8.19 3.23 2.52
CA PRO A 76 8.19 3.21 1.05
C PRO A 76 7.45 1.99 0.51
N ASP A 77 7.03 2.05 -0.74
CA ASP A 77 6.48 0.87 -1.42
C ASP A 77 7.54 -0.23 -1.59
N ASP A 78 7.15 -1.49 -1.36
CA ASP A 78 8.00 -2.67 -1.57
C ASP A 78 7.23 -3.74 -2.38
N PRO A 79 7.63 -4.02 -3.64
CA PRO A 79 8.65 -3.32 -4.38
C PRO A 79 8.19 -1.91 -4.84
N PRO A 80 9.11 -0.95 -5.07
CA PRO A 80 8.79 0.45 -5.37
C PRO A 80 8.44 0.67 -6.87
N PHE A 81 7.48 -0.09 -7.40
CA PHE A 81 6.95 0.10 -8.75
C PHE A 81 5.52 -0.46 -8.89
N PRO A 82 4.72 0.00 -9.87
CA PRO A 82 3.36 -0.49 -10.09
C PRO A 82 3.32 -2.01 -10.31
N LEU A 83 2.47 -2.69 -9.55
CA LEU A 83 2.39 -4.15 -9.54
C LEU A 83 0.90 -4.55 -9.53
N LEU A 84 0.54 -5.56 -10.32
CA LEU A 84 -0.84 -6.09 -10.43
C LEU A 84 -1.90 -5.04 -10.81
N GLY A 85 -1.50 -4.01 -11.56
CA GLY A 85 -2.39 -2.92 -11.98
C GLY A 85 -2.71 -1.91 -10.88
N LEU A 86 -2.09 -2.04 -9.69
CA LEU A 86 -2.29 -1.11 -8.57
C LEU A 86 -1.29 0.04 -8.62
N PRO A 87 -1.72 1.29 -8.31
CA PRO A 87 -0.82 2.41 -8.16
C PRO A 87 0.06 2.26 -6.91
N ARG A 88 1.31 2.71 -7.02
CA ARG A 88 2.29 2.81 -5.93
C ARG A 88 2.83 4.25 -5.94
N ILE A 89 2.75 4.95 -4.80
CA ILE A 89 2.90 6.42 -4.74
C ILE A 89 3.94 6.90 -3.72
N ALA A 90 4.63 5.96 -3.06
CA ALA A 90 5.74 6.20 -2.15
C ALA A 90 6.97 5.39 -2.62
N SER A 91 7.26 5.47 -3.92
CA SER A 91 8.21 4.60 -4.61
C SER A 91 9.50 5.33 -5.01
N THR A 92 9.43 6.63 -5.26
CA THR A 92 10.55 7.45 -5.74
C THR A 92 10.81 8.64 -4.83
N VAL A 93 12.01 9.22 -4.90
CA VAL A 93 12.33 10.47 -4.18
C VAL A 93 11.37 11.60 -4.55
N SER A 94 10.94 11.66 -5.82
CA SER A 94 9.98 12.67 -6.29
C SER A 94 8.63 12.57 -5.57
N ASP A 95 8.22 11.37 -5.16
CA ASP A 95 6.99 11.18 -4.41
C ASP A 95 7.07 11.88 -3.05
N PHE A 96 8.21 11.74 -2.36
CA PHE A 96 8.45 12.32 -1.04
C PHE A 96 8.61 13.84 -1.05
N ASN A 97 9.10 14.39 -2.17
CA ASN A 97 9.23 15.84 -2.36
C ASN A 97 7.89 16.54 -2.69
N GLY A 98 6.84 15.78 -3.03
CA GLY A 98 5.50 16.29 -3.32
C GLY A 98 4.60 16.39 -2.08
N SER A 99 3.35 15.94 -2.19
CA SER A 99 2.36 15.96 -1.08
C SER A 99 2.82 15.24 0.18
N LEU A 100 3.80 14.31 0.07
CA LEU A 100 4.38 13.56 1.17
C LEU A 100 5.37 14.36 2.02
N HIS A 101 5.84 15.52 1.56
CA HIS A 101 6.79 16.35 2.33
C HIS A 101 6.23 16.72 3.71
N ARG A 102 4.90 16.78 3.87
CA ARG A 102 4.25 17.05 5.17
C ARG A 102 4.54 15.99 6.23
N LEU A 103 4.81 14.74 5.84
CA LEU A 103 5.23 13.66 6.75
C LEU A 103 6.72 13.74 7.11
N HIS A 104 7.54 14.35 6.28
CA HIS A 104 8.99 14.39 6.46
C HIS A 104 9.47 15.47 7.45
N ARG A 105 8.61 16.43 7.81
CA ARG A 105 9.00 17.64 8.57
C ARG A 105 9.48 17.44 10.01
N TYR A 106 9.54 16.22 10.54
CA TYR A 106 10.02 15.94 11.90
C TYR A 106 11.11 14.86 11.99
N ILE A 107 11.59 14.32 10.86
CA ILE A 107 12.65 13.29 10.88
C ILE A 107 14.05 13.92 10.89
N THR A 108 14.20 15.15 10.42
CA THR A 108 15.45 15.91 10.49
C THR A 108 15.26 17.10 11.42
N GLY A 109 15.68 16.94 12.67
CA GLY A 109 16.00 18.07 13.55
C GLY A 109 17.20 18.85 13.04
#